data_AF-A0AAV8YBC1-F1
#
_entry.id   AF-A0AAV8YBC1-F1
#
_cell.length_a   1.000
_cell.length_b   1.000
_cell.length_c   1.000
_cell.angle_alpha   90.00
_cell.angle_beta   90.00
_cell.angle_gamma   90.00
#
_symmetry.space_group_name_H-M   'P 1'
#
loop_
_entity.id
_entity.type
_entity.pdbx_description
1 polymer ?
#
loop_
_entity_poly.entity_id
_entity_poly.type
_entity_poly.pdbx_seq_one_letter_code
_entity_poly.pdbx_strand_id
1 'polypeptide(L)'
;MSKHFLDVFFIPVCTFLAYNVFDFCGRESSLRWNVLGSKYVMLVASVLRLILIPMIMFCNIQPRHHLPVVFDEDYAYVIILVVFAFTGGYLTNLCVLQLKSAGRDMKIAMFITMIVMILGIAGFSFLSGVLRSML
;
A
#
# COMPACT_ATOMS: atom_id res chain seq x y z
N MET A 1 -12.50 29.99 -8.39
CA MET A 1 -11.25 29.72 -9.15
C MET A 1 -10.29 28.74 -8.46
N SER A 2 -10.52 28.31 -7.20
CA SER A 2 -9.57 27.45 -6.45
C SER A 2 -9.87 25.94 -6.45
N LYS A 3 -11.13 25.50 -6.64
CA LYS A 3 -11.51 24.08 -6.54
C LYS A 3 -10.95 23.22 -7.69
N HIS A 4 -10.98 23.73 -8.92
CA HIS A 4 -10.54 22.96 -10.09
C HIS A 4 -9.03 22.61 -10.08
N PHE A 5 -8.19 23.49 -9.50
CA PHE A 5 -6.77 23.21 -9.35
C PHE A 5 -6.54 22.13 -8.28
N LEU A 6 -7.26 22.19 -7.16
CA LEU A 6 -7.19 21.15 -6.14
C LEU A 6 -7.59 19.79 -6.74
N ASP A 7 -8.67 19.69 -7.52
CA ASP A 7 -9.13 18.41 -8.08
C ASP A 7 -8.12 17.78 -9.05
N VAL A 8 -7.47 18.59 -9.89
CA VAL A 8 -6.48 18.10 -10.88
C VAL A 8 -5.17 17.69 -10.22
N PHE A 9 -4.76 18.39 -9.17
CA PHE A 9 -3.49 18.12 -8.47
C PHE A 9 -3.65 17.16 -7.28
N PHE A 10 -4.87 16.92 -6.78
CA PHE A 10 -5.12 16.06 -5.62
C PHE A 10 -4.63 14.64 -5.87
N ILE A 11 -4.99 14.04 -7.00
CA ILE A 11 -4.57 12.67 -7.33
C ILE A 11 -3.03 12.57 -7.48
N PRO A 12 -2.35 13.35 -8.32
CA PRO A 12 -0.89 13.24 -8.45
C PRO A 12 -0.13 13.58 -7.16
N VAL A 13 -0.61 14.52 -6.35
CA VAL A 13 0.10 14.97 -5.13
C VAL A 13 -0.33 14.17 -3.90
N CYS A 14 -1.61 14.23 -3.53
CA CYS A 14 -2.12 13.60 -2.32
C CYS A 14 -2.16 12.07 -2.42
N THR A 15 -2.32 11.51 -3.63
CA THR A 15 -2.25 10.06 -3.82
C THR A 15 -0.85 9.59 -4.20
N PHE A 16 -0.35 9.94 -5.38
CA PHE A 16 0.88 9.34 -5.90
C PHE A 16 2.13 9.83 -5.17
N LEU A 17 2.32 11.14 -5.01
CA LEU A 17 3.50 11.67 -4.33
C LEU A 17 3.54 11.24 -2.86
N ALA A 18 2.43 11.41 -2.13
CA ALA A 18 2.35 10.97 -0.74
C ALA A 18 2.65 9.47 -0.61
N TYR A 19 2.02 8.62 -1.42
CA TYR A 19 2.28 7.18 -1.38
C TYR A 19 3.77 6.86 -1.57
N ASN A 20 4.43 7.45 -2.57
CA ASN A 20 5.85 7.19 -2.84
C ASN A 20 6.77 7.72 -1.73
N VAL A 21 6.51 8.92 -1.21
CA VAL A 21 7.31 9.51 -0.12
C VAL A 21 7.21 8.66 1.14
N PHE A 22 5.98 8.28 1.54
CA PHE A 22 5.78 7.50 2.76
C PHE A 22 6.20 6.04 2.60
N ASP A 23 6.10 5.43 1.41
CA ASP A 23 6.69 4.11 1.12
C ASP A 23 8.21 4.15 1.30
N PHE A 24 8.88 5.18 0.75
CA PHE A 24 10.31 5.38 0.93
C PHE A 24 10.69 5.57 2.42
N CYS A 25 9.98 6.44 3.14
CA CYS A 25 10.18 6.62 4.58
C CYS A 25 9.98 5.31 5.37
N GLY A 26 9.02 4.49 4.98
CA GLY A 26 8.80 3.16 5.58
C GLY A 26 9.99 2.23 5.38
N ARG A 27 10.55 2.18 4.16
CA ARG A 27 11.75 1.38 3.85
C ARG A 27 12.96 1.84 4.66
N GLU A 28 13.22 3.13 4.70
CA GLU A 28 14.31 3.73 5.47
C GLU A 28 14.17 3.46 6.97
N SER A 29 12.93 3.53 7.49
CA SER A 29 12.63 3.22 8.88
C SER A 29 12.90 1.75 9.21
N SER A 30 12.61 0.84 8.28
CA SER A 30 12.89 -0.60 8.45
C SER A 30 14.38 -0.92 8.55
N LEU A 31 15.26 -0.10 7.95
CA LEU A 31 16.71 -0.27 8.08
C LEU A 31 17.22 0.10 9.49
N ARG A 32 16.59 1.10 10.13
CA ARG A 32 16.99 1.62 11.45
C ARG A 32 16.30 0.89 12.60
N TRP A 33 15.04 0.54 12.43
CA TRP A 33 14.22 -0.17 13.41
C TRP A 33 13.77 -1.51 12.86
N ASN A 34 14.50 -2.57 13.21
CA ASN A 34 14.16 -3.94 12.83
C ASN A 34 13.26 -4.60 13.91
N VAL A 35 12.24 -3.87 14.36
CA VAL A 35 11.43 -4.22 15.56
C VAL A 35 10.51 -5.41 15.28
N LEU A 36 10.14 -5.65 14.02
CA LEU A 36 9.26 -6.76 13.61
C LEU A 36 10.05 -8.03 13.26
N GLY A 37 10.93 -8.47 14.16
CA GLY A 37 11.76 -9.68 13.95
C GLY A 37 10.97 -11.00 13.90
N SER A 38 9.68 -11.01 14.27
CA SER A 38 8.84 -12.21 14.25
C SER A 38 8.01 -12.29 12.97
N LYS A 39 8.18 -13.39 12.24
CA LYS A 39 7.41 -13.76 11.03
C LYS A 39 5.89 -13.66 11.22
N TYR A 40 5.39 -13.95 12.43
CA TYR A 40 3.96 -13.90 12.74
C TYR A 40 3.46 -12.46 12.81
N VAL A 41 4.25 -11.54 13.37
CA VAL A 41 3.87 -10.12 13.46
C VAL A 41 3.85 -9.49 12.08
N MET A 42 4.82 -9.83 11.21
CA MET A 42 4.82 -9.40 9.81
C MET A 42 3.59 -9.92 9.05
N LEU A 43 3.19 -11.17 9.28
CA LEU A 43 2.02 -11.76 8.64
C LEU A 43 0.73 -11.09 9.12
N VAL A 44 0.55 -10.91 10.43
CA VAL A 44 -0.61 -10.21 11.00
C VAL A 44 -0.69 -8.78 10.49
N ALA A 45 0.43 -8.04 10.49
CA ALA A 45 0.47 -6.70 9.94
C ALA A 45 0.11 -6.67 8.45
N SER A 46 0.55 -7.66 7.67
CA SER A 46 0.22 -7.77 6.24
C SER A 46 -1.27 -8.02 6.00
N VAL A 47 -1.89 -8.89 6.81
CA VAL A 47 -3.33 -9.19 6.73
C VAL A 47 -4.14 -7.98 7.17
N LEU A 48 -3.72 -7.26 8.21
CA LEU A 48 -4.40 -6.06 8.68
C LEU A 48 -4.50 -4.98 7.59
N ARG A 49 -3.52 -4.88 6.69
CA ARG A 49 -3.59 -3.95 5.55
C ARG A 49 -4.71 -4.27 4.56
N LEU A 50 -5.19 -5.51 4.49
CA LEU A 50 -6.33 -5.85 3.64
C LEU A 50 -7.61 -5.14 4.10
N ILE A 51 -7.70 -4.74 5.37
CA ILE A 51 -8.82 -3.94 5.91
C ILE A 51 -8.71 -2.48 5.48
N LEU A 52 -7.49 -1.97 5.26
CA LEU A 52 -7.28 -0.59 4.80
C LEU A 52 -7.74 -0.38 3.35
N ILE A 53 -7.74 -1.43 2.51
CA ILE A 53 -8.20 -1.37 1.12
C ILE A 53 -9.69 -0.99 1.01
N PRO A 54 -10.65 -1.73 1.63
CA PRO A 54 -12.06 -1.34 1.61
C PRO A 54 -12.28 -0.02 2.33
N MET A 55 -11.50 0.30 3.37
CA MET A 55 -11.57 1.60 4.05
C MET A 55 -11.29 2.76 3.09
N ILE A 56 -10.25 2.64 2.26
CA ILE A 56 -9.94 3.59 1.17
C ILE A 56 -11.08 3.62 0.13
N MET A 57 -11.69 2.48 -0.18
CA MET A 57 -12.86 2.44 -1.07
C MET A 57 -14.11 3.10 -0.50
N PHE A 58 -14.29 3.16 0.82
CA PHE A 58 -15.43 3.84 1.44
C PHE A 58 -15.22 5.35 1.58
N CYS A 59 -13.99 5.87 1.43
CA CYS A 59 -13.72 7.32 1.31
C CYS A 59 -14.34 7.90 0.03
N ASN A 60 -14.62 9.20 -0.04
CA ASN A 60 -15.35 9.84 -1.14
C ASN A 60 -14.58 9.88 -2.49
N ILE A 61 -14.61 8.80 -3.29
CA ILE A 61 -14.03 8.75 -4.65
C ILE A 61 -15.17 8.91 -5.66
N GLN A 62 -15.22 10.02 -6.39
CA GLN A 62 -16.19 10.27 -7.47
C GLN A 62 -15.64 9.84 -8.85
N PRO A 63 -16.49 9.43 -9.81
CA PRO A 63 -17.93 9.20 -9.74
C PRO A 63 -18.29 7.78 -9.21
N ARG A 64 -19.42 7.64 -8.50
CA ARG A 64 -19.96 6.37 -7.96
C ARG A 64 -21.42 6.17 -8.35
N HIS A 65 -21.82 4.93 -8.57
CA HIS A 65 -23.19 4.56 -8.89
C HIS A 65 -23.90 3.72 -7.79
N HIS A 66 -23.18 2.96 -6.93
CA HIS A 66 -23.82 1.92 -6.11
C HIS A 66 -23.46 1.87 -4.60
N LEU A 67 -22.47 2.61 -4.09
CA LEU A 67 -22.02 2.51 -2.68
C LEU A 67 -22.23 3.79 -1.85
N PRO A 68 -22.70 3.69 -0.59
CA PRO A 68 -22.85 4.84 0.32
C PRO A 68 -21.49 5.37 0.81
N VAL A 69 -21.36 6.69 0.91
CA VAL A 69 -20.16 7.38 1.44
C VAL A 69 -20.21 7.35 2.97
N VAL A 70 -19.21 6.72 3.60
CA VAL A 70 -19.09 6.66 5.07
C VAL A 70 -18.12 7.73 5.60
N PHE A 71 -17.12 8.11 4.79
CA PHE A 71 -16.15 9.16 5.11
C PHE A 71 -16.18 10.22 4.00
N ASP A 72 -16.84 11.35 4.26
CA ASP A 72 -16.95 12.48 3.32
C ASP A 72 -15.68 13.36 3.30
N GLU A 73 -14.79 13.14 4.26
CA GLU A 73 -13.63 13.98 4.51
C GLU A 73 -12.37 13.49 3.76
N ASP A 74 -11.81 14.34 2.89
CA ASP A 74 -10.60 14.06 2.11
C ASP A 74 -9.36 13.79 2.98
N TYR A 75 -9.30 14.36 4.19
CA TYR A 75 -8.18 14.14 5.11
C TYR A 75 -8.13 12.69 5.61
N ALA A 76 -9.28 12.03 5.78
CA ALA A 76 -9.35 10.66 6.24
C ALA A 76 -8.73 9.72 5.21
N TYR A 77 -9.02 9.95 3.92
CA TYR A 77 -8.38 9.25 2.81
C TYR A 77 -6.86 9.40 2.85
N VAL A 78 -6.35 10.63 2.99
CA VAL A 78 -4.90 10.88 3.00
C VAL A 78 -4.24 10.19 4.19
N ILE A 79 -4.81 10.26 5.39
CA ILE A 79 -4.25 9.59 6.58
C ILE A 79 -4.18 8.08 6.37
N ILE A 80 -5.26 7.45 5.91
CA ILE A 80 -5.31 6.01 5.67
C ILE A 80 -4.29 5.62 4.59
N LEU A 81 -4.19 6.39 3.52
CA LEU A 81 -3.23 6.17 2.45
C LEU A 81 -1.78 6.25 2.95
N VAL A 82 -1.47 7.26 3.76
CA VAL A 82 -0.14 7.45 4.34
C VAL A 82 0.23 6.26 5.24
N VAL A 83 -0.68 5.82 6.11
CA VAL A 83 -0.47 4.65 6.95
C VAL A 83 -0.28 3.38 6.11
N PHE A 84 -1.10 3.21 5.07
CA PHE A 84 -0.99 2.07 4.14
C PHE A 84 0.36 2.05 3.39
N ALA A 85 0.79 3.20 2.88
CA ALA A 85 2.07 3.37 2.18
C ALA A 85 3.26 3.10 3.11
N PHE A 86 3.28 3.73 4.28
CA PHE A 86 4.37 3.57 5.25
C PHE A 86 4.51 2.12 5.72
N THR A 87 3.40 1.49 6.13
CA THR A 87 3.42 0.09 6.56
C THR A 87 3.79 -0.87 5.44
N GLY A 88 3.42 -0.56 4.19
CA GLY A 88 3.80 -1.34 3.02
C GLY A 88 5.29 -1.29 2.70
N GLY A 89 5.88 -0.09 2.67
CA GLY A 89 7.30 0.08 2.45
C GLY A 89 8.14 -0.56 3.55
N TYR A 90 7.72 -0.39 4.81
CA TYR A 90 8.37 -0.98 5.97
C TYR A 90 8.37 -2.52 5.92
N LEU A 91 7.21 -3.16 5.72
CA LEU A 91 7.10 -4.62 5.67
C LEU A 91 7.84 -5.22 4.46
N THR A 92 7.75 -4.57 3.30
CA THR A 92 8.42 -5.03 2.07
C THR A 92 9.93 -5.06 2.27
N ASN A 93 10.50 -3.99 2.83
CA ASN A 93 11.93 -3.92 3.08
C ASN A 93 12.37 -4.94 4.15
N LEU A 94 11.61 -5.08 5.23
CA LEU A 94 11.86 -6.10 6.25
C LEU A 94 11.89 -7.52 5.66
N CYS A 95 10.96 -7.84 4.76
CA CYS A 95 10.93 -9.12 4.08
C CYS A 95 12.22 -9.37 3.28
N VAL A 96 12.69 -8.37 2.53
CA VAL A 96 13.96 -8.45 1.78
C VAL A 96 15.16 -8.59 2.72
N LEU A 97 15.19 -7.88 3.86
CA LEU A 97 16.25 -8.00 4.86
C LEU A 97 16.31 -9.42 5.46
N GLN A 98 15.15 -10.02 5.75
CA GLN A 98 15.06 -11.41 6.22
C GLN A 98 15.54 -12.40 5.15
N LEU A 99 15.19 -12.18 3.87
CA LEU A 99 15.67 -13.00 2.75
C LEU A 99 17.18 -12.91 2.54
N LYS A 100 17.79 -11.74 2.77
CA LYS A 100 19.25 -11.57 2.75
C LYS A 100 19.94 -12.44 3.80
N SER A 101 19.29 -12.70 4.93
CA SER A 101 19.81 -13.58 5.98
C SER A 101 19.75 -15.07 5.61
N ALA A 102 19.15 -15.46 4.48
CA ALA A 102 19.05 -16.86 4.04
C ALA A 102 20.38 -17.48 3.55
N GLY A 103 21.48 -16.71 3.55
CA GLY A 103 22.82 -17.24 3.29
C GLY A 103 22.98 -17.83 1.89
N ARG A 104 23.25 -19.16 1.82
CA ARG A 104 23.61 -19.87 0.58
C ARG A 104 22.51 -19.83 -0.48
N ASP A 105 21.25 -19.81 -0.06
CA ASP A 105 20.08 -19.86 -0.95
C ASP A 105 19.46 -18.49 -1.22
N MET A 106 20.12 -17.39 -0.79
CA MET A 106 19.62 -16.01 -0.95
C MET A 106 19.19 -15.72 -2.39
N LYS A 107 19.98 -16.12 -3.40
CA LYS A 107 19.68 -15.84 -4.81
C LYS A 107 18.37 -16.51 -5.25
N ILE A 108 18.15 -17.75 -4.84
CA ILE A 108 16.94 -18.52 -5.16
C ILE A 108 15.74 -17.93 -4.43
N ALA A 109 15.89 -17.61 -3.13
CA ALA A 109 14.83 -17.03 -2.32
C ALA A 109 14.37 -15.65 -2.83
N MET A 110 15.32 -14.79 -3.23
CA MET A 110 15.00 -13.50 -3.87
C MET A 110 14.31 -13.69 -5.23
N PHE A 111 14.76 -14.65 -6.04
CA PHE A 111 14.14 -14.93 -7.34
C PHE A 111 12.69 -15.40 -7.20
N ILE A 112 12.43 -16.33 -6.27
CA ILE A 112 11.06 -16.80 -5.95
C ILE A 112 10.20 -15.63 -5.46
N THR A 113 10.74 -14.80 -4.56
CA THR A 113 10.03 -13.63 -4.03
C THR A 113 9.68 -12.64 -5.14
N MET A 114 10.60 -12.39 -6.08
CA MET A 114 10.36 -11.52 -7.23
C MET A 114 9.23 -12.05 -8.11
N ILE A 115 9.21 -13.36 -8.41
CA ILE A 115 8.12 -13.99 -9.18
C ILE A 115 6.78 -13.81 -8.45
N VAL A 116 6.73 -14.10 -7.15
CA VAL A 116 5.51 -13.96 -6.33
C VAL A 116 5.02 -12.51 -6.31
N MET A 117 5.92 -11.53 -6.21
CA MET A 117 5.57 -10.11 -6.28
C MET A 117 4.98 -9.74 -7.65
N ILE A 118 5.59 -10.19 -8.76
CA ILE A 118 5.09 -9.90 -10.11
C ILE A 118 3.69 -10.51 -10.30
N LEU A 119 3.50 -11.77 -9.92
CA LEU A 119 2.19 -12.43 -9.99
C LEU A 119 1.15 -11.72 -9.11
N GLY A 120 1.55 -11.29 -7.91
CA GLY A 120 0.69 -10.53 -7.00
C GLY A 120 0.25 -9.19 -7.59
N ILE A 121 1.17 -8.44 -8.21
CA ILE A 121 0.86 -7.15 -8.86
C ILE A 121 -0.05 -7.37 -10.09
N ALA A 122 0.19 -8.42 -10.88
CA ALA A 122 -0.65 -8.76 -12.02
C ALA A 122 -2.07 -9.12 -11.57
N GLY A 123 -2.20 -9.95 -10.53
CA GLY A 123 -3.50 -10.31 -9.94
C GLY A 123 -4.22 -9.11 -9.35
N PHE A 124 -3.51 -8.22 -8.65
CA PHE A 124 -4.07 -6.99 -8.10
C PHE A 124 -4.54 -6.02 -9.19
N SER A 125 -3.77 -5.89 -10.28
CA SER A 125 -4.17 -5.08 -11.43
C SER A 125 -5.50 -5.56 -12.01
N PHE A 126 -5.66 -6.87 -12.19
CA PHE A 126 -6.91 -7.46 -12.66
C PHE A 126 -8.08 -7.21 -11.68
N LEU A 127 -7.86 -7.49 -10.38
CA LEU A 127 -8.87 -7.24 -9.34
C LEU A 127 -9.30 -5.77 -9.31
N SER A 128 -8.35 -4.85 -9.42
CA SER A 128 -8.64 -3.40 -9.43
C SER A 128 -9.49 -2.97 -10.61
N GLY A 129 -9.34 -3.62 -11.78
CA GLY A 129 -10.19 -3.39 -12.95
C GLY A 129 -11.63 -3.86 -12.72
N VAL A 130 -11.80 -5.07 -12.15
CA VAL A 130 -13.13 -5.60 -11.78
C VAL A 130 -13.79 -4.70 -10.74
N LEU A 131 -13.05 -4.30 -9.72
CA LEU A 131 -13.53 -3.43 -8.64
C LEU A 131 -14.01 -2.07 -9.16
N ARG A 132 -13.26 -1.47 -10.10
CA ARG A 132 -13.65 -0.23 -10.79
C ARG A 132 -14.91 -0.40 -11.63
N SER A 133 -15.15 -1.58 -12.20
CA SER A 133 -16.37 -1.85 -12.97
C SER A 133 -17.63 -1.96 -12.11
N MET A 134 -17.48 -2.15 -10.79
CA MET A 134 -18.58 -2.23 -9.82
C MET A 134 -18.91 -0.90 -9.13
N LEU A 135 -17.95 0.05 -9.11
CA LEU A 135 -18.12 1.40 -8.54
C LEU A 135 -18.93 2.30 -9.46
#